data_AF-A0A1R1BFI7-F1
#
_entry.id   AF-A0A1R1BFI7-F1
#
_cell.length_a   1.000
_cell.length_b   1.000
_cell.length_c   1.000
_cell.angle_alpha   90.00
_cell.angle_beta   90.00
_cell.angle_gamma   90.00
#
_symmetry.space_group_name_H-M   'P 1'
#
loop_
_entity.id
_entity.type
_entity.pdbx_description
1 polymer ?
#
loop_
_entity_poly.entity_id
_entity_poly.type
_entity_poly.pdbx_seq_one_letter_code
_entity_poly.pdbx_strand_id
1 'polypeptide(L)' 'MVECPHCSQQTEFKRLCSHCGGIVIHTTEEKFNLMADAVQKVLHVEADKRKNNRSVRKLIYIVIILAVLTLIMGYVALRM' A
#
# COMPACT_ATOMS: atom_id res chain seq x y z
N MET A 1 -15.79 15.58 3.59
CA MET A 1 -17.26 15.77 3.75
C MET A 1 -17.59 17.08 3.04
N VAL A 2 -18.73 17.16 2.36
CA VAL A 2 -19.12 18.32 1.53
C VAL A 2 -20.43 18.87 2.05
N GLU A 3 -20.59 20.18 2.04
CA GLU A 3 -21.84 20.82 2.45
C GLU A 3 -22.89 20.70 1.34
N CYS A 4 -24.10 20.26 1.69
CA CYS A 4 -25.16 20.11 0.71
C CYS A 4 -25.78 21.48 0.38
N PRO A 5 -25.87 21.89 -0.91
CA PRO A 5 -26.47 23.18 -1.28
C PRO A 5 -27.98 23.27 -0.99
N HIS A 6 -28.65 22.12 -0.78
CA HIS A 6 -30.08 22.07 -0.51
C HIS A 6 -30.46 22.13 0.97
N CYS A 7 -29.61 21.61 1.86
CA CYS A 7 -29.94 21.50 3.29
C CYS A 7 -28.86 22.02 4.23
N SER A 8 -27.76 22.56 3.69
CA SER A 8 -26.61 23.10 4.43
C SER A 8 -26.03 22.17 5.50
N GLN A 9 -26.33 20.87 5.40
CA GLN A 9 -25.74 19.85 6.25
C GLN A 9 -24.50 19.25 5.59
N GLN A 10 -23.52 18.89 6.42
CA GLN A 10 -22.36 18.13 5.96
C GLN A 10 -22.78 16.72 5.58
N THR A 11 -22.45 16.33 4.35
CA THR A 11 -22.76 15.02 3.78
C THR A 11 -21.49 14.36 3.25
N GLU A 12 -21.52 13.04 3.16
CA GLU A 12 -20.49 12.29 2.45
C GLU A 12 -20.43 12.69 0.97
N PHE A 13 -19.26 12.43 0.36
CA PHE A 13 -18.98 12.71 -1.04
C PHE A 13 -19.73 11.72 -1.95
N LYS A 14 -21.05 11.89 -2.05
CA LYS A 14 -21.97 11.06 -2.84
C LYS A 14 -22.84 11.94 -3.74
N ARG A 15 -23.36 11.38 -4.83
CA ARG A 15 -24.25 12.11 -5.76
C ARG A 15 -25.53 12.62 -5.09
N LEU A 16 -26.03 11.90 -4.09
CA LEU A 16 -27.18 12.30 -3.31
C LEU A 16 -26.74 12.63 -1.88
N CYS A 17 -27.30 13.70 -1.34
CA CYS A 17 -27.17 14.03 0.07
C CYS A 17 -27.86 12.95 0.93
N SER A 18 -27.20 12.50 1.98
CA SER A 18 -27.75 11.48 2.89
C SER A 18 -28.90 12.00 3.77
N HIS A 19 -29.08 13.32 3.84
CA HIS A 19 -30.07 13.97 4.71
C HIS A 19 -31.32 14.41 3.96
N CYS A 20 -31.16 15.03 2.78
CA CYS A 20 -32.29 15.56 2.01
C CYS A 20 -32.53 14.86 0.68
N GLY A 21 -31.68 13.91 0.27
CA GLY A 21 -31.76 13.27 -1.05
C GLY A 21 -31.48 14.20 -2.23
N GLY A 22 -31.15 15.48 -1.99
CA GLY A 22 -30.81 16.44 -3.01
C GLY A 22 -29.53 16.06 -3.76
N ILE A 23 -29.47 16.40 -5.05
CA ILE A 23 -28.29 16.12 -5.88
C ILE A 23 -27.17 17.07 -5.47
N VAL A 24 -26.04 16.49 -5.03
CA VAL A 24 -24.83 17.24 -4.71
C VAL A 24 -23.90 17.17 -5.90
N ILE A 25 -23.72 18.31 -6.58
CA ILE A 25 -22.84 18.43 -7.74
C ILE A 25 -21.42 18.67 -7.23
N HIS A 26 -20.64 17.58 -7.21
CA HIS A 26 -19.22 17.63 -6.92
C HIS A 26 -18.44 18.18 -8.11
N THR A 27 -17.49 19.08 -7.86
CA THR A 27 -16.62 19.61 -8.92
C THR A 27 -15.70 18.51 -9.46
N THR A 28 -15.18 18.69 -10.66
CA THR A 28 -14.19 17.77 -11.22
C THR A 28 -12.94 17.70 -10.34
N GLU A 29 -12.49 18.84 -9.80
CA GLU A 29 -11.31 18.93 -8.94
C GLU A 29 -11.44 18.07 -7.68
N GLU A 30 -12.57 18.13 -6.99
CA GLU A 30 -12.79 17.33 -5.78
C GLU A 30 -12.83 15.82 -6.07
N LYS A 31 -13.42 15.42 -7.20
CA LYS A 31 -13.39 14.03 -7.66
C LYS A 31 -11.97 13.56 -7.97
N PHE A 32 -11.16 14.40 -8.62
CA PHE A 32 -9.76 14.11 -8.91
C PHE A 32 -8.93 13.99 -7.64
N ASN A 33 -9.16 14.85 -6.64
CA ASN A 33 -8.44 14.79 -5.37
C ASN A 33 -8.68 13.48 -4.61
N LEU A 34 -9.93 13.00 -4.59
CA LEU A 34 -10.26 11.69 -4.00
C LEU A 34 -9.60 10.52 -4.74
N MET A 35 -9.53 10.60 -6.06
CA MET A 35 -8.84 9.59 -6.86
C MET A 35 -7.32 9.66 -6.66
N ALA A 36 -6.74 10.85 -6.54
CA ALA A 36 -5.32 11.04 -6.29
C ALA A 36 -4.90 10.39 -4.97
N ASP A 37 -5.66 10.60 -3.89
CA ASP A 37 -5.41 9.98 -2.59
C ASP A 37 -5.54 8.44 -2.65
N ALA A 38 -6.54 7.93 -3.37
CA ALA A 38 -6.72 6.49 -3.55
C ALA A 38 -5.57 5.87 -4.35
N VAL A 39 -5.17 6.52 -5.45
CA VAL A 39 -4.05 6.07 -6.31
C VAL A 39 -2.72 6.14 -5.55
N GLN A 40 -2.49 7.19 -4.77
CA GLN A 40 -1.27 7.34 -3.97
C GLN A 40 -1.15 6.26 -2.89
N LYS A 41 -2.26 5.89 -2.24
CA LYS A 41 -2.29 4.77 -1.28
C LYS A 41 -1.94 3.44 -1.94
N VAL A 42 -2.50 3.16 -3.12
CA VAL A 42 -2.21 1.91 -3.86
C VAL A 42 -0.74 1.86 -4.29
N LEU A 43 -0.21 2.97 -4.82
CA LEU A 43 1.20 3.08 -5.21
C LEU A 43 2.16 2.85 -4.04
N HIS A 44 1.85 3.38 -2.85
CA HIS A 44 2.65 3.15 -1.65
C HIS A 44 2.65 1.68 -1.23
N VAL A 45 1.49 1.03 -1.22
CA VAL A 45 1.38 -0.40 -0.89
C VAL A 45 2.17 -1.27 -1.87
N GLU A 46 2.13 -0.96 -3.16
CA GLU A 46 2.94 -1.67 -4.16
C GLU A 46 4.44 -1.43 -4.00
N ALA A 47 4.85 -0.18 -3.71
CA ALA A 47 6.25 0.17 -3.48
C ALA A 47 6.82 -0.56 -2.25
N ASP A 48 6.06 -0.60 -1.15
CA ASP A 48 6.46 -1.30 0.08
C ASP A 48 6.52 -2.82 -0.14
N LYS A 49 5.58 -3.39 -0.89
CA LYS A 49 5.58 -4.81 -1.25
C LYS A 49 6.81 -5.20 -2.08
N ARG A 50 7.26 -4.33 -3.00
CA ARG A 50 8.50 -4.53 -3.76
C ARG A 50 9.75 -4.44 -2.88
N LYS A 51 9.78 -3.50 -1.92
CA LYS A 51 10.92 -3.30 -1.01
C LYS A 51 11.14 -4.48 -0.06
N ASN A 52 10.06 -5.05 0.48
CA ASN A 52 10.14 -6.18 1.40
C ASN A 52 10.73 -7.44 0.74
N ASN A 53 10.28 -7.76 -0.48
CA ASN A 53 10.73 -8.96 -1.20
C ASN A 53 12.24 -8.93 -1.52
N ARG A 54 12.79 -7.75 -1.83
CA ARG A 54 14.24 -7.57 -2.06
C ARG A 54 15.08 -7.85 -0.81
N SER A 55 14.58 -7.45 0.37
CA SER A 55 15.30 -7.63 1.64
C SER A 55 15.28 -9.09 2.08
N VAL A 56 14.13 -9.76 1.96
CA VAL A 56 14.00 -11.19 2.27
C VAL A 56 14.89 -12.05 1.36
N ARG A 57 14.94 -11.75 0.05
CA ARG A 57 15.79 -12.48 -0.90
C ARG A 57 17.29 -12.37 -0.55
N LYS A 58 17.75 -11.21 -0.07
CA LYS A 58 19.13 -11.02 0.39
C LYS A 58 19.43 -11.84 1.64
N LEU A 59 18.52 -11.87 2.62
CA LEU A 59 18.69 -12.66 3.83
C LEU A 59 18.76 -14.16 3.52
N ILE A 60 17.88 -14.66 2.65
CA ILE A 60 17.93 -16.07 2.21
C ILE A 60 19.28 -16.41 1.59
N TYR A 61 19.80 -15.54 0.72
CA TYR A 61 21.09 -15.78 0.07
C TYR A 61 22.25 -15.84 1.08
N ILE A 62 22.26 -14.97 2.09
CA ILE A 62 23.26 -14.99 3.17
C ILE A 62 23.17 -16.30 3.98
N VAL A 63 21.96 -16.74 4.33
CA VAL A 63 21.76 -18.00 5.07
C VAL A 63 22.26 -19.20 4.28
N ILE A 64 22.00 -19.25 2.97
CA ILE A 64 22.50 -20.33 2.09
C ILE A 64 24.03 -20.34 2.07
N ILE A 65 24.68 -19.18 1.92
CA ILE A 65 26.15 -19.09 1.92
C ILE A 65 26.72 -19.60 3.24
N LEU A 66 26.17 -19.16 4.37
CA LEU A 66 26.63 -19.59 5.70
C LEU A 66 26.46 -21.11 5.88
N ALA A 67 25.33 -21.68 5.45
CA ALA A 67 25.11 -23.12 5.51
C ALA A 67 26.15 -23.90 4.69
N VAL A 68 26.43 -23.46 3.46
CA VAL A 68 27.44 -24.08 2.59
C VAL A 68 28.83 -24.02 3.23
N LEU A 69 29.22 -22.87 3.79
CA LEU A 69 30.51 -22.73 4.48
C LEU A 69 30.62 -23.67 5.67
N THR A 70 29.57 -23.79 6.49
CA THR A 70 29.57 -24.74 7.62
C THR A 70 29.69 -26.19 7.18
N LEU A 71 29.03 -26.57 6.08
CA LEU A 71 29.13 -27.92 5.52
C LEU A 71 30.54 -28.22 5.00
N ILE A 72 31.17 -27.26 4.31
CA ILE A 72 32.54 -27.42 3.82
C ILE A 72 33.52 -27.58 4.98
N MET A 73 33.43 -26.72 6.01
CA MET A 73 34.31 -26.80 7.18
C MET A 73 34.10 -28.12 7.95
N GLY A 74 32.85 -28.56 8.11
CA GLY A 74 32.54 -29.86 8.71
C GLY A 74 33.10 -31.04 7.92
N TYR A 75 32.99 -31.00 6.59
CA TYR A 75 33.53 -32.04 5.71
C TYR A 75 35.06 -32.11 5.77
N VAL A 76 35.74 -30.95 5.83
CA VAL A 76 37.20 -30.88 5.97
C VAL A 76 37.63 -31.43 7.33
N ALA A 77 36.95 -31.06 8.42
CA ALA A 77 37.22 -31.58 9.76
C ALA A 77 36.99 -33.09 9.90
N LEU A 78 36.06 -33.67 9.13
CA LEU A 78 35.81 -35.11 9.13
C LEU A 78 36.84 -35.92 8.31
N ARG A 79 37.54 -35.24 7.38
CA ARG A 79 38.49 -35.87 6.45
C ARG A 79 39.95 -35.74 6.90
N MET A 80 40.24 -34.86 7.85
CA MET A 80 41.53 -34.70 8.52
C MET A 80 41.64 -35.67 9.69
#